data_AF-A0A0U1DPP3-F1
#
_entry.id   AF-A0A0U1DPP3-F1
#
_cell.length_a   1.000
_cell.length_b   1.000
_cell.length_c   1.000
_cell.angle_alpha   90.00
_cell.angle_beta   90.00
_cell.angle_gamma   90.00
#
_symmetry.space_group_name_H-M   'P 1'
#
loop_
_entity.id
_entity.type
_entity.pdbx_description
1 polymer ?
#
loop_
_entity_poly.entity_id
_entity_poly.type
_entity_poly.pdbx_seq_one_letter_code
_entity_poly.pdbx_strand_id
1 'polypeptide(L)'
;MITLTAAAPESLSRSTESTRPSLRVGLVQHRWRSDATELARVLRDGIDRAAGAGAQLVCLPEITLLRYPADTPAGPNPGAAARSSSAPPSPWQPKRPRPTASSCTPRCMKNPRPQMDWGSIQQSW
;
A
#
# COMPACT_ATOMS: atom_id res chain seq x y z
N MET A 1 -22.74 0.02 -7.53
CA MET A 1 -21.28 -0.20 -7.45
C MET A 1 -20.81 -0.59 -8.84
N ILE A 2 -19.69 -0.03 -9.32
CA ILE A 2 -19.08 -0.42 -10.59
C ILE A 2 -18.19 -1.64 -10.32
N THR A 3 -18.24 -2.65 -11.19
CA THR A 3 -17.39 -3.83 -11.11
C THR A 3 -16.48 -3.86 -12.34
N LEU A 4 -15.17 -3.92 -12.10
CA LEU A 4 -14.15 -4.01 -13.13
C LEU A 4 -13.36 -5.31 -12.90
N THR A 5 -13.03 -6.01 -13.98
CA THR A 5 -12.23 -7.23 -13.94
C THR A 5 -11.09 -7.13 -14.94
N ALA A 6 -9.94 -7.72 -14.59
CA ALA A 6 -8.80 -7.83 -15.48
C ALA A 6 -8.25 -9.26 -15.47
N ALA A 7 -7.52 -9.60 -16.53
CA ALA A 7 -6.68 -10.79 -16.54
C ALA A 7 -5.48 -10.60 -15.59
N ALA A 8 -4.87 -11.70 -15.17
CA ALA A 8 -3.66 -11.64 -14.36
C ALA A 8 -2.51 -11.03 -15.19
N PRO A 9 -1.84 -9.97 -14.71
CA PRO A 9 -0.70 -9.39 -15.41
C PRO A 9 0.52 -10.31 -15.37
N GLU A 10 1.41 -10.16 -16.34
CA GLU A 10 2.70 -10.82 -16.32
C GLU A 10 3.56 -10.31 -15.16
N SER A 11 4.34 -11.21 -14.55
CA SER A 11 5.20 -10.88 -13.42
C SER A 11 6.59 -10.45 -13.88
N LEU A 12 6.87 -9.15 -13.82
CA LEU A 12 8.16 -8.57 -14.25
C LEU A 12 9.37 -8.98 -13.39
N SER A 13 9.15 -9.52 -12.19
CA SER A 13 10.20 -9.92 -11.24
C SER A 13 10.45 -11.43 -11.19
N ARG A 14 9.72 -12.21 -11.99
CA ARG A 14 9.74 -13.68 -11.90
C ARG A 14 10.90 -14.23 -12.73
N SER A 15 11.75 -15.06 -12.12
CA SER A 15 12.91 -15.68 -12.81
C SER A 15 12.62 -17.06 -13.42
N THR A 16 11.49 -17.68 -13.07
CA THR A 16 11.05 -19.00 -13.56
C THR A 16 9.54 -19.04 -13.74
N GLU A 17 9.04 -19.74 -14.76
CA GLU A 17 7.62 -19.79 -15.06
C GLU A 17 6.74 -20.30 -13.89
N SER A 18 5.51 -19.78 -13.78
CA SER A 18 4.54 -20.26 -12.79
C SER A 18 3.96 -21.60 -13.21
N THR A 19 4.01 -22.60 -12.34
CA THR A 19 3.18 -23.81 -12.50
C THR A 19 1.85 -23.72 -11.74
N ARG A 20 1.68 -22.71 -10.88
CA ARG A 20 0.45 -22.51 -10.10
C ARG A 20 -0.57 -21.68 -10.89
N PRO A 21 -1.87 -22.01 -10.80
CA PRO A 21 -2.92 -21.19 -11.39
C PRO A 21 -2.95 -19.79 -10.75
N SER A 22 -3.42 -18.81 -11.52
CA SER A 22 -3.58 -17.45 -11.03
C SER A 22 -4.67 -17.37 -9.95
N LEU A 23 -4.41 -16.56 -8.93
CA LEU A 23 -5.37 -16.25 -7.89
C LEU A 23 -6.11 -14.96 -8.25
N ARG A 24 -7.44 -15.02 -8.39
CA ARG A 24 -8.25 -13.81 -8.52
C ARG A 24 -8.55 -13.24 -7.13
N VAL A 25 -8.19 -11.99 -6.94
CA VAL A 25 -8.43 -11.23 -5.70
C VAL A 25 -9.41 -10.10 -6.01
N GLY A 26 -10.38 -9.90 -5.14
CA GLY A 26 -11.31 -8.79 -5.17
C GLY A 26 -10.85 -7.65 -4.26
N LEU A 27 -11.03 -6.42 -4.72
CA LEU A 27 -10.85 -5.22 -3.90
C LEU A 27 -12.18 -4.49 -3.83
N VAL A 28 -12.67 -4.22 -2.62
CA VAL A 28 -13.87 -3.39 -2.42
C VAL A 28 -13.43 -1.99 -2.05
N GLN A 29 -13.81 -1.01 -2.86
CA GLN A 29 -13.70 0.41 -2.52
C GLN A 29 -15.10 0.96 -2.23
N HIS A 30 -15.24 1.66 -1.12
CA HIS A 30 -16.48 2.33 -0.75
C HIS A 30 -16.19 3.68 -0.09
N ARG A 31 -17.16 4.59 -0.14
CA ARG A 31 -17.15 5.79 0.72
C ARG A 31 -17.61 5.44 2.13
N TRP A 32 -17.13 6.17 3.13
CA TRP A 32 -17.63 6.09 4.51
C TRP A 32 -19.12 6.41 4.57
N ARG A 33 -19.84 5.73 5.46
CA ARG A 33 -21.28 5.91 5.75
C ARG A 33 -21.47 5.85 7.26
N SER A 34 -22.16 6.83 7.83
CA SER A 34 -22.41 6.90 9.28
C SER A 34 -23.46 5.90 9.77
N ASP A 35 -24.40 5.50 8.92
CA ASP A 35 -25.35 4.42 9.22
C ASP A 35 -24.63 3.06 9.08
N ALA A 36 -24.48 2.36 10.21
CA ALA A 36 -23.83 1.06 10.28
C ALA A 36 -24.56 -0.03 9.47
N THR A 37 -25.90 0.04 9.39
CA THR A 37 -26.70 -0.92 8.61
C THR A 37 -26.49 -0.68 7.12
N GLU A 38 -26.50 0.59 6.68
CA GLU A 38 -26.21 0.94 5.29
C GLU A 38 -24.78 0.53 4.91
N LEU A 39 -23.80 0.81 5.79
CA LEU A 39 -22.40 0.44 5.59
C LEU A 39 -22.25 -1.08 5.41
N ALA A 40 -22.79 -1.88 6.34
CA ALA A 40 -22.71 -3.33 6.27
C ALA A 40 -23.37 -3.89 5.00
N ARG A 41 -24.52 -3.34 4.59
CA ARG A 41 -25.22 -3.75 3.37
C ARG A 41 -24.38 -3.47 2.12
N VAL A 42 -23.75 -2.30 2.03
CA VAL A 42 -22.91 -1.94 0.88
C VAL A 42 -21.64 -2.77 0.83
N LEU A 43 -21.02 -3.05 1.98
CA LEU A 43 -19.86 -3.93 2.05
C LEU A 43 -20.20 -5.35 1.59
N ARG A 44 -21.35 -5.90 2.02
CA ARG A 44 -21.84 -7.20 1.53
C ARG A 44 -22.08 -7.21 0.03
N ASP A 45 -22.80 -6.24 -0.51
CA ASP A 45 -23.01 -6.14 -1.97
C ASP A 45 -21.67 -6.10 -2.73
N GLY A 46 -20.66 -5.41 -2.20
CA GLY A 46 -19.32 -5.40 -2.80
C GLY A 46 -18.59 -6.74 -2.72
N ILE A 47 -18.66 -7.43 -1.58
CA ILE A 47 -18.08 -8.77 -1.38
C ILE A 47 -18.77 -9.77 -2.30
N ASP A 48 -20.09 -9.76 -2.38
CA ASP A 48 -20.88 -10.66 -3.22
C ASP A 48 -20.56 -10.47 -4.70
N ARG A 49 -20.42 -9.22 -5.16
CA ARG A 49 -20.00 -8.93 -6.54
C ARG A 49 -18.58 -9.41 -6.83
N ALA A 50 -17.65 -9.23 -5.89
CA ALA A 50 -16.28 -9.71 -6.04
C ALA A 50 -16.23 -11.25 -6.09
N ALA A 51 -16.96 -11.92 -5.20
CA ALA A 51 -17.09 -13.38 -5.18
C ALA A 51 -17.75 -13.89 -6.47
N GLY A 52 -18.82 -13.23 -6.94
CA GLY A 52 -19.50 -13.54 -8.20
C GLY A 52 -18.60 -13.35 -9.43
N ALA A 53 -17.61 -12.47 -9.37
CA ALA A 53 -16.56 -12.33 -10.38
C ALA A 53 -15.43 -13.38 -10.27
N GLY A 54 -15.52 -14.32 -9.32
CA GLY A 54 -14.58 -15.42 -9.11
C GLY A 54 -13.42 -15.09 -8.19
N ALA A 55 -13.51 -14.03 -7.37
CA ALA A 55 -12.49 -13.76 -6.36
C ALA A 55 -12.48 -14.84 -5.27
N GLN A 56 -11.29 -15.37 -4.94
CA GLN A 56 -11.11 -16.33 -3.84
C GLN A 56 -10.72 -15.64 -2.52
N LEU A 57 -10.28 -14.39 -2.59
CA LEU A 57 -9.98 -13.52 -1.45
C LEU A 57 -10.54 -12.13 -1.77
N VAL A 58 -11.19 -11.49 -0.80
CA VAL A 58 -11.68 -10.11 -0.93
C VAL A 58 -11.03 -9.25 0.14
N CYS A 59 -10.30 -8.22 -0.29
CA CYS A 59 -9.70 -7.25 0.63
C CYS A 59 -10.63 -6.05 0.80
N LEU A 60 -10.79 -5.62 2.06
CA LEU A 60 -11.54 -4.44 2.45
C LEU A 60 -10.57 -3.34 2.92
N PRO A 61 -10.97 -2.05 2.87
CA PRO A 61 -10.18 -0.94 3.43
C PRO A 61 -9.90 -1.14 4.92
N GLU A 62 -8.75 -0.66 5.41
CA GLU A 62 -8.42 -0.71 6.84
C GLU A 62 -9.52 -0.10 7.71
N ILE A 63 -9.77 -0.68 8.89
CA ILE A 63 -10.81 -0.26 9.84
C ILE A 63 -12.18 -0.03 9.20
N THR A 64 -12.58 -0.91 8.28
CA THR A 64 -13.74 -0.75 7.37
C THR A 64 -15.06 -0.38 8.06
N LEU A 65 -15.26 -0.79 9.31
CA LEU A 65 -16.48 -0.57 10.08
C LEU A 65 -16.45 0.70 10.94
N LEU A 66 -15.32 1.41 10.98
CA LEU A 66 -15.10 2.63 11.75
C LEU A 66 -14.73 3.78 10.83
N ARG A 67 -15.08 4.99 11.23
CA ARG A 67 -14.67 6.20 10.53
C ARG A 67 -13.16 6.37 10.71
N TYR A 68 -12.43 6.54 9.61
CA TYR A 68 -10.99 6.78 9.68
C TYR A 68 -10.72 8.10 10.45
N PRO A 69 -9.84 8.12 11.46
CA PRO A 69 -9.67 9.30 12.32
C PRO A 69 -9.19 10.56 11.59
N ALA A 70 -8.46 10.41 10.49
CA ALA A 70 -7.94 11.53 9.69
C ALA A 70 -8.73 11.76 8.40
N ASP A 71 -10.05 11.55 8.42
CA ASP A 71 -10.91 11.75 7.24
C ASP A 71 -11.36 13.21 7.05
N THR A 72 -11.02 14.09 8.00
CA THR A 72 -11.26 15.53 7.92
C THR A 72 -9.99 16.22 7.42
N PRO A 73 -10.07 17.06 6.36
CA PRO A 73 -8.92 17.82 5.89
C PRO A 73 -8.30 18.65 7.01
N ALA A 74 -6.96 18.67 7.07
CA ALA A 74 -6.26 19.51 8.01
C ALA A 74 -6.47 21.00 7.67
N GLY A 75 -6.48 21.84 8.70
CA GLY A 75 -6.43 23.30 8.54
C GLY A 75 -5.06 23.80 8.05
N PRO A 76 -4.86 25.13 7.98
CA PRO A 76 -3.63 25.75 7.45
C PRO A 76 -2.34 25.33 8.17
N ASN A 77 -2.44 24.93 9.44
CA ASN A 77 -1.31 24.39 10.21
C ASN A 77 -1.65 22.97 10.68
N PRO A 78 -1.31 21.92 9.91
CA PRO A 78 -1.60 20.53 10.27
C PRO A 78 -0.88 20.07 11.54
N GLY A 79 0.20 20.74 11.94
CA GLY A 79 0.93 20.44 13.17
C GLY A 79 0.28 20.98 14.45
N ALA A 80 -0.69 21.90 14.34
CA ALA A 80 -1.30 22.55 15.52
C ALA A 80 -2.07 21.57 16.42
N ALA A 81 -2.70 20.55 15.82
CA ALA A 81 -3.42 19.51 16.56
C ALA A 81 -2.53 18.31 16.93
N ALA A 82 -1.26 18.30 16.50
CA ALA A 82 -0.35 17.23 16.85
C ALA A 82 -0.02 17.29 18.34
N ARG A 83 0.02 16.12 18.99
CA ARG A 83 0.44 16.04 20.39
C ARG A 83 1.90 16.50 20.48
N SER A 84 2.14 17.51 21.31
CA SER A 84 3.50 17.95 21.62
C SER A 84 4.28 16.81 22.26
N SER A 85 5.47 16.52 21.73
CA SER A 85 6.38 15.54 22.31
C SER A 85 7.26 16.24 23.33
N SER A 86 7.31 15.72 24.55
CA SER A 86 8.29 16.14 25.55
C SER A 86 9.68 15.52 25.32
N ALA A 87 9.78 14.55 24.39
CA ALA A 87 11.05 13.94 24.05
C ALA A 87 11.86 14.88 23.14
N PRO A 88 13.17 15.04 23.38
CA PRO A 88 14.03 15.77 22.46
C PRO A 88 14.00 15.08 21.08
N PRO A 89 14.12 15.84 19.98
CA PRO A 89 14.25 15.23 18.66
C PRO A 89 15.44 14.28 18.67
N SER A 90 15.26 13.08 18.10
CA SER A 90 16.39 12.17 17.95
C SER A 90 17.49 12.85 17.16
N PRO A 91 18.76 12.77 17.59
CA PRO A 91 19.86 13.32 16.82
C PRO A 91 19.84 12.69 15.43
N TRP A 92 20.02 13.54 14.41
CA TRP A 92 20.13 13.05 13.04
C TRP A 92 21.29 12.06 12.97
N GLN A 93 20.98 10.81 12.65
CA GLN A 93 21.99 9.78 12.43
C GLN A 93 22.32 9.76 10.93
N PRO A 94 23.59 10.00 10.53
CA PRO A 94 23.98 9.83 9.13
C PRO A 94 23.68 8.41 8.68
N LYS A 95 23.27 8.25 7.42
CA LYS A 95 23.16 6.94 6.78
C LYS A 95 24.50 6.21 6.97
N ARG A 96 24.47 4.97 7.48
CA ARG A 96 25.68 4.13 7.55
C ARG A 96 26.34 4.11 6.16
N PRO A 97 27.66 4.33 6.07
CA PRO A 97 28.35 4.26 4.79
C PRO A 97 28.12 2.88 4.17
N ARG A 98 27.97 2.85 2.85
CA ARG A 98 27.82 1.59 2.10
C ARG A 98 29.05 0.72 2.39
N PRO A 99 28.87 -0.56 2.79
CA PRO A 99 30.01 -1.47 2.92
C PRO A 99 30.81 -1.49 1.62
N THR A 100 32.13 -1.36 1.71
CA THR A 100 33.01 -1.45 0.54
C THR A 100 33.00 -2.89 0.01
N ALA A 101 33.26 -3.07 -1.28
CA ALA A 101 33.21 -4.36 -1.96
C ALA A 101 34.04 -5.47 -1.27
N SER A 102 35.10 -5.09 -0.54
CA SER A 102 35.95 -6.00 0.23
C SER A 102 35.24 -6.67 1.43
N SER A 103 34.13 -6.08 1.91
CA SER A 103 33.33 -6.62 3.01
C SER A 103 32.10 -7.43 2.56
N CYS A 104 31.87 -7.54 1.24
CA CYS A 104 30.78 -8.33 0.68
C CYS A 104 31.22 -9.77 0.42
N THR A 105 30.54 -10.73 1.04
CA THR A 105 30.62 -12.13 0.63
C THR A 105 30.08 -12.30 -0.80
N PRO A 106 30.50 -13.36 -1.55
CA PRO A 106 30.22 -13.53 -2.98
C PRO A 106 28.73 -13.53 -3.39
N ARG A 107 27.82 -13.66 -2.42
CA ARG A 107 26.36 -13.67 -2.64
C ARG A 107 25.81 -12.31 -3.08
N CYS A 108 26.55 -11.21 -2.89
CA CYS A 108 26.08 -9.85 -3.19
C CYS A 108 26.38 -9.37 -4.64
N MET A 109 27.24 -10.06 -5.40
CA MET A 109 27.74 -9.56 -6.69
C MET A 109 26.85 -9.87 -7.91
N LYS A 110 25.72 -10.58 -7.75
CA LYS A 110 24.95 -11.09 -8.91
C LYS A 110 23.90 -10.15 -9.50
N ASN A 111 23.76 -8.91 -9.05
CA ASN A 111 22.78 -8.01 -9.66
C ASN A 111 23.14 -6.51 -9.52
N PRO A 112 23.85 -5.91 -10.49
CA PRO A 112 24.07 -4.47 -10.50
C PRO A 112 22.74 -3.77 -10.84
N ARG A 113 22.04 -3.23 -9.83
CA ARG A 113 20.89 -2.35 -10.08
C ARG A 113 21.42 -0.99 -10.58
N PRO A 114 20.89 -0.43 -11.67
CA PRO A 114 21.22 0.93 -12.07
C PRO A 114 20.81 1.92 -10.97
N GLN A 115 21.64 2.94 -10.79
CA GLN A 115 21.46 4.01 -9.82
C GLN A 115 20.24 4.85 -10.21
N MET A 116 19.12 4.69 -9.51
CA MET A 116 17.98 5.59 -9.60
C MET A 116 18.34 6.93 -8.95
N ASP A 117 18.28 8.01 -9.74
CA ASP A 117 18.39 9.38 -9.29
C ASP A 117 17.06 9.83 -8.67
N TRP A 118 17.05 9.92 -7.33
CA TRP A 118 15.90 10.36 -6.54
C TRP A 118 15.66 11.87 -6.60
N GLY A 119 16.61 12.66 -7.12
CA GLY A 119 16.49 14.12 -7.21
C GLY A 119 15.37 14.58 -8.15
N SER A 120 15.06 13.78 -9.17
CA SER A 120 14.06 14.15 -10.18
C SER A 120 12.61 13.90 -9.75
N ILE A 121 12.34 13.13 -8.69
CA ILE A 121 10.97 12.78 -8.27
C ILE A 121 10.33 13.86 -7.36
N GLN A 122 11.13 14.72 -6.74
CA GLN A 122 10.63 15.76 -5.81
C GLN A 122 10.09 17.03 -6.51
N GLN A 123 10.23 17.18 -7.83
CA GLN A 123 9.80 18.38 -8.56
C GLN A 123 8.47 18.23 -9.32
N SER A 124 7.71 17.15 -9.09
CA SER A 124 6.43 16.92 -9.76
C SER A 124 5.31 16.54 -8.79
N TRP A 125 5.25 17.24 -7.66
CA TRP A 125 4.07 17.33 -6.80
C TRP A 125 3.73 18.79 -6.57
#